data_AF-A0A2P9H4U7-F1
#
_entry.id   AF-A0A2P9H4U7-F1
#
_cell.length_a   1.000
_cell.length_b   1.000
_cell.length_c   1.000
_cell.angle_alpha   90.00
_cell.angle_beta   90.00
_cell.angle_gamma   90.00
#
_symmetry.space_group_name_H-M   'P 1'
#
loop_
_entity.id
_entity.type
_entity.pdbx_description
1 polymer ?
#
loop_
_entity_poly.entity_id
_entity_poly.type
_entity_poly.pdbx_seq_one_letter_code
_entity_poly.pdbx_strand_id
1 'polypeptide(L)'
;MANVVPSPVLTDRFAQAFAFASIVHASQTRKGTAIPYIAHVIAVASFVLEHAADEDTAIAALLHDAPEDQGGYAMLAQIKARFGERVAKIVAGCTDTFEDPKPDWPTRKQQYLAHLADPHDGADLATCTVSVADKLHNARSILHDLHNVGIEAFDRFNATQRQLGWYYGSLAQILHRRLAGEQAIALAVALLHALDEIAAYKGCEMFGGGVEHGFRGDPCPTSP
;
A
#
# COMPACT_ATOMS: atom_id res chain seq x y z
N MET A 1 8.04 -33.30 15.00
CA MET A 1 7.28 -32.40 15.90
C MET A 1 6.65 -31.35 15.01
N ALA A 2 5.32 -31.30 14.95
CA ALA A 2 4.62 -30.30 14.13
C ALA A 2 4.93 -28.91 14.69
N ASN A 3 5.41 -28.01 13.82
CA ASN A 3 5.56 -26.60 14.16
C ASN A 3 4.16 -26.07 14.44
N VAL A 4 3.82 -25.87 15.72
CA VAL A 4 2.58 -25.19 16.11
C VAL A 4 2.77 -23.74 15.71
N VAL A 5 2.24 -23.36 14.55
CA VAL A 5 2.09 -21.95 14.19
C VAL A 5 1.13 -21.37 15.22
N PRO A 6 1.53 -20.42 16.08
CA PRO A 6 0.60 -19.81 17.01
C PRO A 6 -0.55 -19.21 16.20
N SER A 7 -1.78 -19.67 16.47
CA SER A 7 -2.95 -19.12 15.80
C SER A 7 -2.99 -17.61 16.06
N PRO A 8 -3.18 -16.77 15.04
CA PRO A 8 -3.33 -15.34 15.27
C PRO A 8 -4.54 -15.12 16.17
N VAL A 9 -4.29 -14.69 17.40
CA VAL A 9 -5.35 -14.33 18.34
C VAL A 9 -5.70 -12.88 18.05
N LEU A 10 -6.71 -12.65 17.23
CA LEU A 10 -7.34 -11.34 17.15
C LEU A 10 -8.18 -11.13 18.42
N THR A 11 -7.81 -10.12 19.18
CA THR A 11 -8.48 -9.71 20.42
C THR A 11 -9.43 -8.55 20.13
N ASP A 12 -10.06 -8.03 21.20
CA ASP A 12 -10.88 -6.82 21.13
C ASP A 12 -10.12 -5.61 20.56
N ARG A 13 -8.78 -5.60 20.60
CA ARG A 13 -7.96 -4.54 19.99
C ARG A 13 -8.21 -4.44 18.49
N PHE A 14 -8.29 -5.56 17.78
CA PHE A 14 -8.58 -5.57 16.35
C PHE A 14 -9.99 -5.07 16.06
N ALA A 15 -10.99 -5.49 16.84
CA ALA A 15 -12.36 -4.99 16.71
C ALA A 15 -12.46 -3.47 16.94
N GLN A 16 -11.73 -2.95 17.94
CA GLN A 16 -11.64 -1.52 18.21
C GLN A 16 -10.94 -0.77 17.07
N ALA A 17 -9.88 -1.33 16.49
CA ALA A 17 -9.20 -0.75 15.33
C ALA A 17 -10.10 -0.67 14.11
N PHE A 18 -10.87 -1.73 13.84
CA PHE A 18 -11.84 -1.76 12.75
C PHE A 18 -12.93 -0.70 12.92
N ALA A 19 -13.49 -0.58 14.13
CA ALA A 19 -14.47 0.46 14.44
C ALA A 19 -13.87 1.86 14.29
N PHE A 20 -12.63 2.05 14.75
CA PHE A 20 -11.92 3.32 14.61
C PHE A 20 -11.67 3.68 13.14
N ALA A 21 -11.16 2.75 12.33
CA ALA A 21 -10.97 2.95 10.88
C ALA A 21 -12.29 3.30 10.17
N SER A 22 -13.38 2.63 10.54
CA SER A 22 -14.73 2.88 9.99
C SER A 22 -15.22 4.29 10.29
N ILE A 23 -14.92 4.82 11.48
CA ILE A 23 -15.27 6.19 11.87
C ILE A 23 -14.38 7.20 11.15
N VAL A 24 -13.07 6.95 11.14
CA VAL A 24 -12.06 7.84 10.53
C VAL A 24 -12.33 8.03 9.04
N HIS A 25 -12.71 6.97 8.32
CA HIS A 25 -12.96 7.00 6.89
C HIS A 25 -14.46 7.07 6.52
N ALA A 26 -15.35 7.39 7.46
CA ALA A 26 -16.81 7.27 7.29
C ALA A 26 -17.38 8.06 6.09
N SER A 27 -16.79 9.22 5.80
CA SER A 27 -17.19 10.08 4.66
C SER A 27 -16.24 10.00 3.47
N GLN A 28 -15.24 9.12 3.50
CA GLN A 28 -14.25 9.00 2.43
C GLN A 28 -14.68 7.93 1.42
N THR A 29 -14.51 8.22 0.14
CA THR A 29 -14.64 7.25 -0.95
C THR A 29 -13.30 7.03 -1.65
N ARG A 30 -13.19 5.91 -2.35
CA ARG A 30 -12.05 5.64 -3.24
C ARG A 30 -12.04 6.67 -4.37
N LYS A 31 -10.84 7.17 -4.69
CA LYS A 31 -10.64 8.30 -5.62
C LYS A 31 -11.41 8.12 -6.92
N GLY A 32 -12.29 9.08 -7.23
CA GLY A 32 -13.07 9.08 -8.48
C GLY A 32 -14.18 8.02 -8.54
N THR A 33 -14.58 7.44 -7.39
CA THR A 33 -15.67 6.43 -7.32
C THR A 33 -16.62 6.71 -6.15
N ALA A 34 -17.73 5.97 -6.10
CA ALA A 34 -18.66 5.95 -4.96
C ALA A 34 -18.37 4.81 -3.95
N ILE A 35 -17.27 4.07 -4.12
CA ILE A 35 -16.93 2.93 -3.25
C ILE A 35 -16.46 3.48 -1.90
N PRO A 36 -17.07 3.08 -0.77
CA PRO A 36 -16.63 3.51 0.57
C PRO A 36 -15.17 3.12 0.83
N TYR A 37 -14.37 4.04 1.39
CA TYR A 37 -12.94 3.80 1.60
C TYR A 37 -12.65 2.64 2.56
N ILE A 38 -13.56 2.38 3.50
CA ILE A 38 -13.47 1.26 4.42
C ILE A 38 -13.29 -0.10 3.71
N ALA A 39 -13.83 -0.26 2.49
CA ALA A 39 -13.64 -1.48 1.70
C ALA A 39 -12.16 -1.77 1.41
N HIS A 40 -11.36 -0.73 1.20
CA HIS A 40 -9.93 -0.87 0.94
C HIS A 40 -9.17 -1.34 2.17
N VAL A 41 -9.29 -0.64 3.31
CA VAL A 41 -8.50 -0.98 4.50
C VAL A 41 -8.89 -2.37 5.06
N ILE A 42 -10.14 -2.80 4.89
CA ILE A 42 -10.56 -4.18 5.18
C ILE A 42 -9.85 -5.18 4.28
N ALA A 43 -9.79 -4.93 2.97
CA ALA A 43 -9.12 -5.82 2.04
C ALA A 43 -7.61 -5.92 2.32
N VAL A 44 -6.96 -4.80 2.64
CA VAL A 44 -5.54 -4.77 3.04
C VAL A 44 -5.33 -5.59 4.32
N ALA A 45 -6.17 -5.40 5.34
CA ALA A 45 -6.11 -6.19 6.56
C ALA A 45 -6.32 -7.70 6.31
N SER A 46 -7.26 -8.07 5.42
CA SER A 46 -7.48 -9.47 5.00
C SER A 46 -6.22 -10.07 4.38
N PHE A 47 -5.61 -9.37 3.42
CA PHE A 47 -4.37 -9.85 2.78
C PHE A 47 -3.24 -10.04 3.78
N VAL A 48 -3.09 -9.10 4.71
CA VAL A 48 -2.05 -9.19 5.76
C VAL A 48 -2.31 -10.38 6.68
N LEU A 49 -3.55 -10.60 7.12
CA LEU A 49 -3.93 -11.74 7.98
C LEU A 49 -3.72 -13.10 7.32
N GLU A 50 -3.99 -13.22 6.02
CA GLU A 50 -3.77 -14.47 5.26
C GLU A 50 -2.29 -14.86 5.17
N HIS A 51 -1.37 -13.91 5.37
CA HIS A 51 0.08 -14.13 5.22
C HIS A 51 0.82 -14.13 6.57
N ALA A 52 0.17 -14.68 7.59
CA ALA A 52 0.70 -14.94 8.93
C ALA A 52 1.18 -13.70 9.70
N ALA A 53 0.55 -12.56 9.45
CA ALA A 53 0.77 -11.37 10.24
C ALA A 53 0.19 -11.50 11.66
N ASP A 54 0.86 -10.89 12.63
CA ASP A 54 0.35 -10.74 13.99
C ASP A 54 -0.75 -9.66 14.08
N GLU A 55 -1.44 -9.61 15.23
CA GLU A 55 -2.54 -8.69 15.48
C GLU A 55 -2.15 -7.22 15.24
N ASP A 56 -0.98 -6.80 15.72
CA ASP A 56 -0.49 -5.42 15.58
C ASP A 56 -0.29 -5.03 14.11
N THR A 57 0.23 -5.94 13.28
CA THR A 57 0.40 -5.71 11.85
C THR A 57 -0.96 -5.65 11.13
N ALA A 58 -1.92 -6.47 11.55
CA ALA A 58 -3.29 -6.43 11.03
C ALA A 58 -4.03 -5.15 11.46
N ILE A 59 -3.82 -4.67 12.69
CA ILE A 59 -4.32 -3.37 13.15
C ILE A 59 -3.69 -2.24 12.33
N ALA A 60 -2.37 -2.29 12.11
CA ALA A 60 -1.70 -1.29 11.29
C ALA A 60 -2.23 -1.27 9.85
N ALA A 61 -2.55 -2.43 9.27
CA ALA A 61 -3.19 -2.53 7.96
C ALA A 61 -4.56 -1.82 7.89
N LEU A 62 -5.38 -1.90 8.94
CA LEU A 62 -6.65 -1.17 9.02
C LEU A 62 -6.47 0.35 9.11
N LEU A 63 -5.31 0.81 9.59
CA LEU A 63 -5.06 2.20 9.99
C LEU A 63 -4.00 2.91 9.13
N HIS A 64 -3.43 2.22 8.13
CA HIS A 64 -2.22 2.67 7.44
C HIS A 64 -2.37 4.04 6.76
N ASP A 65 -3.55 4.34 6.22
CA ASP A 65 -3.85 5.61 5.56
C ASP A 65 -4.41 6.68 6.49
N ALA A 66 -4.78 6.34 7.73
CA ALA A 66 -5.48 7.26 8.62
C ALA A 66 -4.68 8.55 8.88
N PRO A 67 -3.35 8.52 9.13
CA PRO A 67 -2.58 9.75 9.24
C PRO A 67 -2.50 10.54 7.94
N GLU A 68 -2.29 9.86 6.81
CA GLU A 68 -2.13 10.54 5.51
C GLU A 68 -3.40 11.27 5.05
N ASP A 69 -4.58 10.71 5.35
CA ASP A 69 -5.84 11.20 4.83
C ASP A 69 -6.70 11.98 5.86
N GLN A 70 -6.49 11.77 7.16
CA GLN A 70 -7.47 12.18 8.18
C GLN A 70 -6.88 12.89 9.41
N GLY A 71 -5.58 13.22 9.48
CA GLY A 71 -5.08 14.07 10.57
C GLY A 71 -3.58 14.10 10.89
N GLY A 72 -2.72 13.62 9.99
CA GLY A 72 -1.26 13.71 10.10
C GLY A 72 -0.70 13.19 11.42
N TYR A 73 0.28 13.91 11.99
CA TYR A 73 0.92 13.54 13.25
C TYR A 73 -0.03 13.43 14.44
N ALA A 74 -1.11 14.22 14.47
CA ALA A 74 -2.10 14.14 15.55
C ALA A 74 -2.86 12.81 15.49
N MET A 75 -3.19 12.33 14.29
CA MET A 75 -3.79 11.00 14.11
C MET A 75 -2.82 9.88 14.51
N LEU A 76 -1.55 9.99 14.11
CA LEU A 76 -0.52 9.00 14.49
C LEU A 76 -0.35 8.91 16.02
N ALA A 77 -0.37 10.05 16.73
CA ALA A 77 -0.32 10.08 18.19
C ALA A 77 -1.54 9.40 18.83
N GLN A 78 -2.74 9.56 18.25
CA GLN A 78 -3.93 8.85 18.71
C GLN A 78 -3.83 7.34 18.49
N ILE A 79 -3.29 6.91 17.35
CA ILE A 79 -3.06 5.49 17.04
C ILE A 79 -2.10 4.89 18.06
N LYS A 80 -0.98 5.58 18.36
CA LYS A 80 -0.01 5.17 19.39
C LYS A 80 -0.66 5.01 20.76
N ALA A 81 -1.48 5.98 21.18
CA ALA A 81 -2.14 5.95 22.47
C ALA A 81 -3.18 4.82 22.60
N ARG A 82 -3.88 4.49 21.52
CA ARG A 82 -4.96 3.49 21.51
C ARG A 82 -4.46 2.06 21.28
N PHE A 83 -3.49 1.90 20.38
CA PHE A 83 -3.10 0.59 19.86
C PHE A 83 -1.63 0.24 20.12
N GLY A 84 -0.85 1.17 20.66
CA GLY A 84 0.53 0.94 21.11
C GLY A 84 1.60 1.35 20.11
N GLU A 85 2.85 1.32 20.59
CA GLU A 85 4.02 1.81 19.85
C GLU A 85 4.23 1.09 18.53
N ARG A 86 4.13 -0.24 18.53
CA ARG A 86 4.44 -1.06 17.37
C ARG A 86 3.48 -0.79 16.21
N VAL A 87 2.18 -0.70 16.51
CA VAL A 87 1.16 -0.32 15.52
C VAL A 87 1.48 1.05 14.92
N ALA A 88 1.74 2.06 15.76
CA ALA A 88 2.06 3.40 15.29
C ALA A 88 3.33 3.43 14.44
N LYS A 89 4.36 2.65 14.79
CA LYS A 89 5.58 2.54 13.99
C LYS A 89 5.30 1.99 12.59
N ILE A 90 4.53 0.91 12.48
CA ILE A 90 4.17 0.31 11.19
C ILE A 90 3.34 1.30 10.35
N VAL A 91 2.34 1.93 10.96
CA VAL A 91 1.50 2.94 10.30
C VAL A 91 2.37 4.11 9.80
N ALA A 92 3.31 4.59 10.62
CA ALA A 92 4.21 5.67 10.22
C ALA A 92 5.11 5.27 9.04
N GLY A 93 5.63 4.04 9.03
CA GLY A 93 6.41 3.53 7.90
C GLY A 93 5.59 3.29 6.62
N CYS A 94 4.25 3.21 6.73
CA CYS A 94 3.36 3.13 5.56
C CYS A 94 2.94 4.51 5.03
N THR A 95 3.12 5.58 5.82
CA THR A 95 2.67 6.93 5.48
C THR A 95 3.67 7.60 4.53
N ASP A 96 3.21 8.04 3.36
CA ASP A 96 4.06 8.67 2.35
C ASP A 96 4.49 10.10 2.76
N THR A 97 3.60 10.82 3.44
CA THR A 97 3.90 12.13 4.03
C THR A 97 2.91 12.50 5.13
N PHE A 98 3.36 13.25 6.12
CA PHE A 98 2.51 13.87 7.14
C PHE A 98 2.28 15.37 6.88
N GLU A 99 2.85 15.91 5.81
CA GLU A 99 2.81 17.33 5.48
C GLU A 99 1.52 17.70 4.74
N ASP A 100 0.97 18.87 5.09
CA ASP A 100 -0.18 19.49 4.43
C ASP A 100 0.13 20.98 4.16
N PRO A 101 0.18 21.44 2.88
CA PRO A 101 -0.10 20.68 1.65
C PRO A 101 0.96 19.62 1.35
N LYS A 102 0.52 18.50 0.75
CA LYS A 102 1.42 17.41 0.33
C LYS A 102 2.50 17.94 -0.64
N PRO A 103 3.80 17.61 -0.41
CA PRO A 103 4.86 17.89 -1.37
C PRO A 103 4.60 17.28 -2.76
N ASP A 104 5.44 17.63 -3.73
CA ASP A 104 5.27 17.13 -5.09
C ASP A 104 5.30 15.59 -5.14
N TRP A 105 4.52 15.03 -6.07
CA TRP A 105 4.30 13.58 -6.12
C TRP A 105 5.59 12.78 -6.40
N PRO A 106 6.45 13.15 -7.38
CA PRO A 106 7.69 12.44 -7.64
C PRO A 106 8.62 12.37 -6.43
N THR A 107 8.83 13.49 -5.73
CA THR A 107 9.73 13.58 -4.57
C THR A 107 9.27 12.65 -3.46
N ARG A 108 7.99 12.70 -3.08
CA ARG A 108 7.44 11.84 -2.03
C ARG A 108 7.57 10.37 -2.38
N LYS A 109 7.21 9.99 -3.61
CA LYS A 109 7.33 8.60 -4.05
C LYS A 109 8.77 8.12 -4.09
N GLN A 110 9.72 8.96 -4.48
CA GLN A 110 11.14 8.62 -4.45
C GLN A 110 11.66 8.42 -3.02
N GLN A 111 11.28 9.30 -2.09
CA GLN A 111 11.63 9.19 -0.67
C GLN A 111 11.04 7.90 -0.07
N TYR A 112 9.78 7.60 -0.36
CA TYR A 112 9.12 6.40 0.11
C TYR A 112 9.73 5.11 -0.46
N LEU A 113 10.16 5.12 -1.73
CA LEU A 113 10.91 3.99 -2.30
C LEU A 113 12.27 3.78 -1.60
N ALA A 114 12.99 4.87 -1.29
CA ALA A 114 14.25 4.80 -0.55
C ALA A 114 14.04 4.25 0.87
N HIS A 115 12.99 4.73 1.56
CA HIS A 115 12.56 4.25 2.86
C HIS A 115 12.28 2.74 2.87
N LEU A 116 11.46 2.26 1.92
CA LEU A 116 11.17 0.83 1.78
C LEU A 116 12.41 -0.01 1.37
N ALA A 117 13.41 0.58 0.72
CA ALA A 117 14.62 -0.12 0.34
C ALA A 117 15.58 -0.32 1.53
N ASP A 118 15.57 0.58 2.52
CA ASP A 118 16.47 0.54 3.66
C ASP A 118 15.81 -0.14 4.89
N PRO A 119 16.31 -1.30 5.36
CA PRO A 119 15.79 -1.95 6.56
C PRO A 119 16.07 -1.19 7.86
N HIS A 120 16.97 -0.20 7.82
CA HIS A 120 17.35 0.61 8.97
C HIS A 120 16.56 1.92 9.08
N ASP A 121 15.83 2.31 8.04
CA ASP A 121 15.03 3.55 8.01
C ASP A 121 13.60 3.35 8.56
N GLY A 122 13.36 2.32 9.37
CA GLY A 122 12.07 2.10 10.03
C GLY A 122 11.03 1.32 9.24
N ALA A 123 11.25 1.05 7.95
CA ALA A 123 10.45 0.12 7.15
C ALA A 123 10.79 -1.33 7.50
N ASP A 124 10.29 -1.86 8.62
CA ASP A 124 10.46 -3.28 8.95
C ASP A 124 9.61 -4.22 8.09
N LEU A 125 9.75 -5.54 8.27
CA LEU A 125 9.01 -6.53 7.46
C LEU A 125 7.49 -6.40 7.60
N ALA A 126 7.00 -5.96 8.76
CA ALA A 126 5.58 -5.69 8.96
C ALA A 126 5.13 -4.48 8.12
N THR A 127 5.92 -3.42 8.09
CA THR A 127 5.73 -2.25 7.21
C THR A 127 5.73 -2.65 5.74
N CYS A 128 6.70 -3.45 5.30
CA CYS A 128 6.76 -3.97 3.93
C CYS A 128 5.53 -4.84 3.59
N THR A 129 5.04 -5.63 4.54
CA THR A 129 3.86 -6.51 4.37
C THR A 129 2.57 -5.69 4.19
N VAL A 130 2.37 -4.67 5.01
CA VAL A 130 1.23 -3.74 4.85
C VAL A 130 1.34 -2.98 3.53
N SER A 131 2.53 -2.48 3.21
CA SER A 131 2.78 -1.70 1.98
C SER A 131 2.52 -2.52 0.71
N VAL A 132 2.91 -3.80 0.67
CA VAL A 132 2.65 -4.65 -0.50
C VAL A 132 1.17 -5.02 -0.61
N ALA A 133 0.49 -5.25 0.51
CA ALA A 133 -0.95 -5.54 0.54
C ALA A 133 -1.79 -4.35 0.05
N ASP A 134 -1.46 -3.13 0.50
CA ASP A 134 -2.06 -1.89 0.03
C ASP A 134 -1.88 -1.74 -1.49
N LYS A 135 -0.63 -1.84 -1.98
CA LYS A 135 -0.35 -1.67 -3.40
C LYS A 135 -0.96 -2.76 -4.27
N LEU A 136 -1.07 -3.99 -3.78
CA LEU A 136 -1.82 -5.06 -4.44
C LEU A 136 -3.31 -4.71 -4.57
N HIS A 137 -3.95 -4.24 -3.49
CA HIS A 137 -5.35 -3.83 -3.57
C HIS A 137 -5.55 -2.65 -4.54
N ASN A 138 -4.64 -1.69 -4.53
CA ASN A 138 -4.70 -0.55 -5.45
C ASN A 138 -4.50 -0.99 -6.91
N ALA A 139 -3.55 -1.87 -7.20
CA ALA A 139 -3.37 -2.43 -8.54
C ALA A 139 -4.62 -3.19 -9.01
N ARG A 140 -5.22 -4.04 -8.16
CA ARG A 140 -6.48 -4.73 -8.48
C ARG A 140 -7.64 -3.76 -8.71
N SER A 141 -7.69 -2.65 -7.96
CA SER A 141 -8.68 -1.58 -8.19
C SER A 141 -8.49 -0.91 -9.55
N ILE A 142 -7.24 -0.61 -9.94
CA ILE A 142 -6.91 -0.06 -11.26
C ILE A 142 -7.36 -1.02 -12.37
N LEU A 143 -7.04 -2.30 -12.25
CA LEU A 143 -7.44 -3.31 -13.23
C LEU A 143 -8.97 -3.41 -13.35
N HIS A 144 -9.68 -3.40 -12.22
CA HIS A 144 -11.14 -3.36 -12.20
C HIS A 144 -11.69 -2.11 -12.90
N ASP A 145 -11.12 -0.95 -12.63
CA ASP A 145 -11.51 0.30 -13.29
C ASP A 145 -11.24 0.27 -14.80
N LEU A 146 -10.09 -0.26 -15.24
CA LEU A 146 -9.78 -0.44 -16.66
C LEU A 146 -10.83 -1.31 -17.38
N HIS A 147 -11.33 -2.35 -16.71
CA HIS A 147 -12.36 -3.22 -17.28
C HIS A 147 -13.73 -2.55 -17.36
N ASN A 148 -14.03 -1.60 -16.47
CA ASN A 148 -15.34 -0.97 -16.38
C ASN A 148 -15.44 0.34 -17.19
N VAL A 149 -14.40 1.18 -17.15
CA VAL A 149 -14.43 2.53 -17.71
C VAL A 149 -13.37 2.77 -18.78
N GLY A 150 -12.50 1.80 -19.06
CA GLY A 150 -11.47 1.94 -20.10
C GLY A 150 -10.19 2.63 -19.61
N ILE A 151 -9.38 3.07 -20.57
CA ILE A 151 -8.07 3.70 -20.31
C ILE A 151 -8.20 5.02 -19.54
N GLU A 152 -9.37 5.65 -19.63
CA GLU A 152 -9.82 6.83 -18.90
C GLU A 152 -9.80 6.62 -17.38
N ALA A 153 -9.71 5.38 -16.89
CA ALA A 153 -9.42 5.10 -15.48
C ALA A 153 -8.18 5.86 -14.97
N PHE A 154 -7.17 6.06 -15.82
CA PHE A 154 -5.95 6.78 -15.47
C PHE A 154 -6.16 8.28 -15.26
N ASP A 155 -7.23 8.87 -15.79
CA ASP A 155 -7.53 10.31 -15.62
C ASP A 155 -7.86 10.66 -14.17
N ARG A 156 -8.16 9.66 -13.34
CA ARG A 156 -8.37 9.82 -11.89
C ARG A 156 -7.07 10.07 -11.14
N PHE A 157 -5.89 9.84 -11.73
CA PHE A 157 -4.60 9.95 -11.05
C PHE A 157 -3.96 11.32 -11.30
N ASN A 158 -3.21 11.82 -10.30
CA ASN A 158 -2.45 13.06 -10.46
C ASN A 158 -1.12 12.83 -11.20
N ALA A 159 -0.69 11.58 -11.30
CA ALA A 159 0.55 11.17 -11.95
C ALA A 159 0.24 10.58 -13.33
N THR A 160 1.16 10.76 -14.28
CA THR A 160 1.03 10.14 -15.60
C THR A 160 1.12 8.62 -15.51
N GLN A 161 0.65 7.90 -16.54
CA GLN A 161 0.77 6.44 -16.59
C GLN A 161 2.23 5.99 -16.42
N ARG A 162 3.18 6.63 -17.09
CA ARG A 162 4.62 6.31 -16.95
C ARG A 162 5.15 6.55 -15.54
N GLN A 163 4.71 7.61 -14.86
CA GLN A 163 5.07 7.85 -13.46
C GLN A 163 4.48 6.78 -12.54
N LEU A 164 3.22 6.38 -12.76
CA LEU A 164 2.61 5.28 -12.02
C LEU A 164 3.37 3.97 -12.25
N GLY A 165 3.73 3.64 -13.50
CA GLY A 165 4.46 2.41 -13.80
C GLY A 165 5.87 2.40 -13.22
N TRP A 166 6.59 3.52 -13.27
CA TRP A 166 7.85 3.69 -12.52
C TRP A 166 7.65 3.38 -11.03
N TYR A 167 6.69 4.04 -10.37
CA TYR A 167 6.48 3.88 -8.94
C TYR A 167 6.08 2.46 -8.55
N TYR A 168 5.04 1.91 -9.19
CA TYR A 168 4.57 0.56 -8.89
C TYR A 168 5.61 -0.51 -9.24
N GLY A 169 6.31 -0.36 -10.38
CA GLY A 169 7.36 -1.28 -10.79
C GLY A 169 8.55 -1.28 -9.83
N SER A 170 9.06 -0.10 -9.46
CA SER A 170 10.16 0.01 -8.49
C SER A 170 9.75 -0.51 -7.10
N LEU A 171 8.55 -0.17 -6.63
CA LEU A 171 8.02 -0.63 -5.34
C LEU A 171 7.88 -2.15 -5.31
N ALA A 172 7.28 -2.76 -6.35
CA ALA A 172 7.10 -4.20 -6.43
C ALA A 172 8.44 -4.95 -6.37
N GLN A 173 9.47 -4.45 -7.08
CA GLN A 173 10.81 -5.04 -7.01
C GLN A 173 11.48 -4.90 -5.64
N ILE A 174 11.34 -3.74 -5.00
CA ILE A 174 11.87 -3.52 -3.65
C ILE A 174 11.22 -4.49 -2.68
N LEU A 175 9.89 -4.54 -2.65
CA LEU A 175 9.14 -5.39 -1.72
C LEU A 175 9.36 -6.88 -2.01
N HIS A 176 9.47 -7.30 -3.27
CA HIS A 176 9.85 -8.66 -3.62
C HIS A 176 11.23 -9.05 -3.06
N ARG A 177 12.22 -8.14 -3.08
CA ARG A 177 13.53 -8.40 -2.46
C ARG A 177 13.46 -8.39 -0.93
N ARG A 178 12.78 -7.41 -0.35
CA ARG A 178 12.66 -7.23 1.11
C ARG A 178 11.92 -8.38 1.79
N LEU A 179 10.93 -8.95 1.13
CA LEU A 179 10.09 -10.04 1.65
C LEU A 179 10.58 -11.43 1.22
N ALA A 180 11.75 -11.54 0.58
CA ALA A 180 12.28 -12.83 0.15
C ALA A 180 12.52 -13.76 1.35
N GLY A 181 11.85 -14.92 1.36
CA GLY A 181 11.89 -15.87 2.47
C GLY A 181 10.76 -15.71 3.50
N GLU A 182 9.96 -14.64 3.39
CA GLU A 182 8.78 -14.40 4.23
C GLU A 182 7.51 -14.96 3.57
N GLN A 183 6.48 -15.28 4.36
CA GLN A 183 5.18 -15.73 3.81
C GLN A 183 4.52 -14.64 2.95
N ALA A 184 4.71 -13.37 3.34
CA ALA A 184 4.20 -12.21 2.61
C ALA A 184 4.80 -12.02 1.19
N ILE A 185 5.82 -12.79 0.79
CA ILE A 185 6.36 -12.75 -0.58
C ILE A 185 5.28 -13.03 -1.63
N ALA A 186 4.29 -13.86 -1.30
CA ALA A 186 3.18 -14.19 -2.21
C ALA A 186 2.37 -12.94 -2.61
N LEU A 187 2.27 -11.93 -1.73
CA LEU A 187 1.64 -10.65 -2.04
C LEU A 187 2.46 -9.85 -3.06
N ALA A 188 3.79 -9.87 -2.96
CA ALA A 188 4.67 -9.19 -3.91
C ALA A 188 4.61 -9.85 -5.30
N VAL A 189 4.55 -11.17 -5.36
CA VAL A 189 4.33 -11.92 -6.61
C VAL A 189 2.97 -11.60 -7.21
N ALA A 190 1.91 -11.59 -6.39
CA ALA A 190 0.57 -11.23 -6.85
C ALA A 190 0.50 -9.77 -7.35
N LEU A 191 1.25 -8.85 -6.73
CA LEU A 191 1.36 -7.47 -7.20
C LEU A 191 2.03 -7.41 -8.57
N LEU A 192 3.13 -8.13 -8.79
CA LEU A 192 3.77 -8.20 -10.11
C LEU A 192 2.81 -8.70 -11.20
N HIS A 193 2.06 -9.77 -10.93
CA HIS A 193 1.07 -10.27 -11.89
C HIS A 193 -0.05 -9.25 -12.18
N ALA A 194 -0.57 -8.57 -11.16
CA ALA A 194 -1.57 -7.52 -11.38
C ALA A 194 -1.03 -6.37 -12.23
N LEU A 195 0.25 -6.02 -12.07
CA LEU A 195 0.91 -5.01 -12.90
C LEU A 195 1.12 -5.48 -14.35
N ASP A 196 1.45 -6.76 -14.56
CA ASP A 196 1.54 -7.35 -15.90
C ASP A 196 0.19 -7.33 -16.62
N GLU A 197 -0.91 -7.63 -15.91
CA GLU A 197 -2.27 -7.54 -16.46
C GLU A 197 -2.64 -6.09 -16.83
N ILE A 198 -2.32 -5.11 -15.97
CA ILE A 198 -2.53 -3.69 -16.28
C ILE A 198 -1.69 -3.28 -17.49
N ALA A 199 -0.43 -3.72 -17.57
CA ALA A 199 0.47 -3.41 -18.68
C ALA A 199 -0.03 -3.98 -20.01
N ALA A 200 -0.65 -5.16 -19.98
CA ALA A 200 -1.21 -5.83 -21.14
C ALA A 200 -2.53 -5.18 -21.63
N TYR A 201 -3.15 -4.31 -20.84
CA TYR A 201 -4.38 -3.63 -21.25
C TYR A 201 -4.14 -2.72 -22.46
N LYS A 202 -5.01 -2.82 -23.47
CA LYS A 202 -4.86 -2.08 -24.72
C LYS A 202 -4.85 -0.57 -24.47
N GLY A 203 -3.77 0.11 -24.88
CA GLY A 203 -3.59 1.55 -24.71
C GLY A 203 -2.92 1.96 -23.40
N CYS A 204 -2.55 0.99 -22.54
CA CYS A 204 -1.76 1.25 -21.35
C CYS A 204 -0.32 1.62 -21.72
N GLU A 205 0.17 2.71 -21.12
CA GLU A 205 1.53 3.22 -21.31
C GLU A 205 2.36 3.14 -20.02
N MET A 206 1.86 2.49 -18.96
CA MET A 206 2.54 2.48 -17.65
C MET A 206 4.02 2.07 -17.74
N PHE A 207 4.34 1.10 -18.57
CA PHE A 207 5.70 0.56 -18.69
C PHE A 207 6.39 0.86 -20.03
N GLY A 208 5.74 1.58 -20.94
CA GLY A 208 6.20 1.64 -22.35
C GLY A 208 6.14 0.26 -23.02
N GLY A 209 6.21 0.18 -24.35
CA GLY A 209 6.14 -1.11 -25.04
C GLY A 209 7.27 -2.06 -24.63
N GLY A 210 6.94 -3.29 -24.23
CA GLY A 210 7.89 -4.34 -23.85
C GLY A 210 8.13 -4.43 -22.34
N VAL A 211 7.33 -5.25 -21.65
CA VAL A 211 7.44 -5.52 -20.22
C VAL A 211 8.62 -6.45 -19.96
N GLU A 212 9.85 -5.93 -19.98
CA GLU A 212 10.96 -6.59 -19.29
C GLU A 212 11.68 -5.57 -18.41
N HIS A 213 11.45 -5.74 -17.10
CA HIS A 213 12.20 -5.15 -16.00
C HIS A 213 11.89 -3.66 -15.70
N GLY A 214 11.05 -3.46 -14.69
CA GLY A 214 10.82 -2.15 -14.09
C GLY A 214 12.12 -1.40 -13.81
N PHE A 215 12.04 -0.08 -14.05
CA PHE A 215 13.13 0.89 -13.93
C PHE A 215 13.92 0.72 -12.63
N ARG A 216 15.13 0.18 -12.74
CA ARG A 216 16.09 0.09 -11.63
C ARG A 216 16.93 1.36 -11.61
N GLY A 217 16.65 2.23 -10.66
CA GLY A 217 17.52 3.38 -10.37
C GLY A 217 17.41 4.55 -11.33
N ASP A 218 16.47 4.51 -12.28
CA ASP A 218 16.18 5.66 -13.13
C ASP A 218 15.32 6.69 -12.36
N PRO A 219 15.58 8.00 -12.53
CA PRO A 219 14.77 9.04 -11.93
C PRO A 219 13.33 8.93 -12.42
N CYS A 220 12.38 9.40 -11.59
CA CYS A 220 10.97 9.47 -11.97
C CYS A 220 10.82 10.13 -13.35
N PRO A 221 10.11 9.53 -14.31
CA PRO A 221 9.98 10.11 -15.64
C PRO A 221 9.34 11.49 -15.55
N THR A 222 9.95 12.46 -16.24
CA THR A 222 9.37 13.80 -16.36
C THR A 222 8.05 13.71 -17.11
N SER A 223 7.06 14.50 -16.70
CA SER A 223 5.85 14.65 -17.51
C SER A 223 6.24 15.18 -18.89
N PRO A 224 5.71 14.63 -19.99
CA PRO A 224 5.95 15.15 -21.33
C PRO A 224 5.44 16.58 -21.48
#